data_AF-A0A5R1YGS9-F1
#
_entry.id   AF-A0A5R1YGS9-F1
#
_cell.length_a   1.000
_cell.length_b   1.000
_cell.length_c   1.000
_cell.angle_alpha   90.00
_cell.angle_beta   90.00
_cell.angle_gamma   90.00
#
_symmetry.space_group_name_H-M   'P 1'
#
loop_
_entity.id
_entity.type
_entity.pdbx_description
1 polymer ?
#
loop_
_entity_poly.entity_id
_entity_poly.type
_entity_poly.pdbx_seq_one_letter_code
_entity_poly.pdbx_strand_id
1 'polypeptide(L)'
;MADNTYQPAKVWTWDKSGGGAFANINRPVSGPTHDKTLPVGKHPLQLYSLGTPNGQKVTIMLEELLALGVTGAEYDAWLIRIGEGDQFSSGFVDINPNSKIPALRDNSHNPPIRVFESGAILVYLADKFGHF
;
A
#
# COMPACT_ATOMS: atom_id res chain seq x y z
N MET A 1 -23.11 -28.17 34.91
CA MET A 1 -21.84 -27.44 34.79
C MET A 1 -21.96 -26.49 33.62
N ALA A 2 -21.61 -25.23 33.76
CA ALA A 2 -21.62 -24.31 32.62
C ALA A 2 -20.61 -24.79 31.59
N ASP A 3 -21.02 -24.84 30.32
CA ASP A 3 -20.15 -25.19 29.21
C ASP A 3 -19.09 -24.10 29.07
N ASN A 4 -17.83 -24.45 29.32
CA ASN A 4 -16.69 -23.53 29.34
C ASN A 4 -16.07 -23.34 27.94
N THR A 5 -16.76 -23.79 26.89
CA THR A 5 -16.35 -23.55 25.50
C THR A 5 -16.65 -22.11 25.08
N TYR A 6 -15.76 -21.55 24.24
CA TYR A 6 -15.95 -20.22 23.67
C TYR A 6 -17.25 -20.17 22.86
N GLN A 7 -18.06 -19.15 23.12
CA GLN A 7 -19.27 -18.84 22.37
C GLN A 7 -19.15 -17.42 21.81
N PRO A 8 -19.13 -17.23 20.47
CA PRO A 8 -19.14 -15.90 19.88
C PRO A 8 -20.33 -15.06 20.35
N ALA A 9 -20.11 -13.77 20.58
CA ALA A 9 -21.19 -12.83 20.88
C ALA A 9 -22.10 -12.65 19.65
N LYS A 10 -23.38 -12.32 19.89
CA LYS A 10 -24.35 -12.00 18.81
C LYS A 10 -23.91 -10.83 17.93
N VAL A 11 -23.24 -9.86 18.55
CA VAL A 11 -22.65 -8.70 17.88
C VAL A 11 -21.21 -8.63 18.34
N TRP A 12 -20.27 -8.64 17.39
CA TRP A 12 -18.85 -8.53 17.70
C TRP A 12 -18.52 -7.14 18.25
N THR A 13 -17.64 -7.09 19.24
CA THR A 13 -17.11 -5.85 19.81
C THR A 13 -15.59 -5.89 19.79
N TRP A 14 -14.96 -4.75 19.54
CA TRP A 14 -13.52 -4.66 19.54
C TRP A 14 -12.96 -4.57 20.97
N ASP A 15 -12.34 -5.66 21.41
CA ASP A 15 -11.55 -5.67 22.64
C ASP A 15 -10.13 -5.16 22.36
N LYS A 16 -9.81 -3.97 22.88
CA LYS A 16 -8.49 -3.34 22.73
C LYS A 16 -7.40 -3.98 23.59
N SER A 17 -7.75 -4.88 24.50
CA SER A 17 -6.79 -5.62 25.32
C SER A 17 -6.15 -6.81 24.58
N GLY A 18 -6.68 -7.17 23.41
CA GLY A 18 -6.10 -8.20 22.54
C GLY A 18 -4.69 -7.82 22.07
N GLY A 19 -3.69 -8.54 22.57
CA GLY A 19 -2.28 -8.36 22.20
C GLY A 19 -1.91 -9.03 20.87
N GLY A 20 -0.59 -9.15 20.63
CA GLY A 20 -0.02 -9.82 19.46
C GLY A 20 0.63 -8.87 18.47
N ALA A 21 1.26 -9.44 17.43
CA ALA A 21 1.84 -8.65 16.35
C ALA A 21 0.74 -7.83 15.65
N PHE A 22 1.04 -6.56 15.36
CA PHE A 22 0.14 -5.60 14.71
C PHE A 22 -1.08 -5.14 15.53
N ALA A 23 -1.16 -5.46 16.83
CA ALA A 23 -2.24 -4.96 17.70
C ALA A 23 -2.28 -3.42 17.77
N ASN A 24 -1.14 -2.75 17.59
CA ASN A 24 -1.02 -1.30 17.57
C ASN A 24 -1.59 -0.64 16.28
N ILE A 25 -1.79 -1.41 15.20
CA ILE A 25 -2.22 -0.87 13.90
C ILE A 25 -3.54 -1.46 13.38
N ASN A 26 -3.91 -2.69 13.76
CA ASN A 26 -5.14 -3.32 13.32
C ASN A 26 -6.34 -2.68 14.02
N ARG A 27 -7.34 -2.27 13.23
CA ARG A 27 -8.55 -1.59 13.71
C ARG A 27 -9.77 -2.07 12.92
N PRO A 28 -10.97 -2.05 13.52
CA PRO A 28 -12.22 -2.38 12.84
C PRO A 28 -12.75 -1.23 11.95
N VAL A 29 -11.99 -0.16 11.79
CA VAL A 29 -12.33 1.03 11.01
C VAL A 29 -11.15 1.43 10.13
N SER A 30 -11.45 1.98 8.95
CA SER A 30 -10.47 2.53 8.00
C SER A 30 -10.28 4.04 8.19
N GLY A 31 -9.50 4.65 7.29
CA GLY A 31 -9.31 6.10 7.23
C GLY A 31 -8.04 6.60 7.92
N PRO A 32 -7.72 7.89 7.69
CA PRO A 32 -6.49 8.49 8.16
C PRO A 32 -6.49 8.65 9.69
N THR A 33 -5.30 8.57 10.29
CA THR A 33 -5.07 8.81 11.73
C THR A 33 -4.29 10.07 12.00
N HIS A 34 -3.60 10.60 10.99
CA HIS A 34 -2.77 11.80 11.11
C HIS A 34 -2.61 12.48 9.75
N ASP A 35 -2.42 13.79 9.78
CA ASP A 35 -2.13 14.57 8.59
C ASP A 35 -0.65 14.49 8.23
N LYS A 36 -0.36 14.01 7.02
CA LYS A 36 1.00 13.94 6.47
C LYS A 36 0.93 13.85 4.96
N THR A 37 1.51 14.82 4.28
CA THR A 37 1.69 14.80 2.83
C THR A 37 2.79 13.80 2.47
N LEU A 38 2.60 13.08 1.36
CA LEU A 38 3.62 12.18 0.86
C LEU A 38 4.71 12.94 0.10
N PRO A 39 5.99 12.54 0.23
CA PRO A 39 7.06 13.09 -0.59
C PRO A 39 6.83 12.73 -2.07
N VAL A 40 7.27 13.61 -2.96
CA VAL A 40 7.23 13.40 -4.42
C VAL A 40 8.63 13.73 -4.96
N GLY A 41 9.24 12.76 -5.63
CA GLY A 41 10.55 12.94 -6.24
C GLY A 41 10.46 13.39 -7.70
N LYS A 42 11.54 13.20 -8.44
CA LYS A 42 11.69 13.70 -9.81
C LYS A 42 11.17 12.72 -10.88
N HIS A 43 10.98 11.45 -10.54
CA HIS A 43 10.68 10.39 -11.49
C HIS A 43 9.16 10.31 -11.79
N PRO A 44 8.76 9.81 -12.97
CA PRO A 44 7.35 9.76 -13.36
C PRO A 44 6.51 8.87 -12.44
N LEU A 45 7.09 7.79 -11.91
CA LEU A 45 6.38 6.84 -11.05
C LEU A 45 6.79 7.04 -9.59
N GLN A 46 5.81 7.33 -8.73
CA GLN A 46 6.00 7.48 -7.28
C GLN A 46 5.45 6.22 -6.59
N LEU A 47 6.34 5.38 -6.06
CA LEU A 47 5.99 4.15 -5.37
C LEU A 47 6.08 4.35 -3.85
N TYR A 48 4.97 4.13 -3.14
CA TYR A 48 4.91 4.14 -1.68
C TYR A 48 4.77 2.70 -1.19
N SER A 49 5.85 2.14 -0.66
CA SER A 49 5.94 0.69 -0.47
C SER A 49 6.84 0.27 0.70
N LEU A 50 6.94 -1.04 0.89
CA LEU A 50 7.84 -1.72 1.81
C LEU A 50 8.24 -3.05 1.18
N GLY A 51 9.48 -3.51 1.39
CA GLY A 51 10.07 -4.73 0.81
C GLY A 51 9.46 -6.08 1.26
N THR A 52 8.16 -6.12 1.52
CA THR A 52 7.36 -7.33 1.71
C THR A 52 7.13 -8.05 0.36
N PRO A 53 6.63 -9.29 0.34
CA PRO A 53 6.33 -9.99 -0.93
C PRO A 53 5.42 -9.20 -1.88
N ASN A 54 4.47 -8.41 -1.37
CA ASN A 54 3.62 -7.57 -2.22
C ASN A 54 4.37 -6.36 -2.78
N GLY A 55 5.25 -5.74 -2.00
CA GLY A 55 6.05 -4.60 -2.46
C GLY A 55 7.13 -5.02 -3.47
N GLN A 56 7.76 -6.18 -3.24
CA GLN A 56 8.78 -6.75 -4.13
C GLN A 56 8.27 -6.97 -5.55
N LYS A 57 7.01 -7.40 -5.73
CA LYS A 57 6.39 -7.55 -7.05
C LYS A 57 6.55 -6.30 -7.91
N VAL A 58 6.26 -5.13 -7.35
CA VAL A 58 6.25 -3.87 -8.09
C VAL A 58 7.65 -3.37 -8.36
N THR A 59 8.56 -3.44 -7.38
CA THR A 59 9.96 -3.06 -7.61
C THR A 59 10.62 -3.96 -8.63
N ILE A 60 10.37 -5.28 -8.60
CA ILE A 60 10.87 -6.21 -9.62
C ILE A 60 10.33 -5.84 -11.00
N MET A 61 9.01 -5.64 -11.15
CA MET A 61 8.42 -5.23 -12.42
C MET A 61 9.05 -3.93 -12.99
N LEU A 62 9.31 -2.94 -12.14
CA LEU A 62 9.95 -1.70 -12.55
C LEU A 62 11.40 -1.92 -12.99
N GLU A 63 12.18 -2.70 -12.23
CA GLU A 63 13.55 -3.04 -12.61
C GLU A 63 13.62 -3.87 -13.91
N GLU A 64 12.69 -4.81 -14.12
CA GLU A 64 12.59 -5.58 -15.37
C GLU A 64 12.29 -4.68 -16.57
N LEU A 65 11.40 -3.70 -16.42
CA LEU A 65 11.15 -2.68 -17.45
C LEU A 65 12.38 -1.80 -17.72
N LEU A 66 13.08 -1.37 -16.68
CA LEU A 66 14.32 -0.60 -16.80
C LEU A 66 15.42 -1.40 -17.52
N ALA A 67 15.53 -2.70 -17.23
CA ALA A 67 16.47 -3.60 -17.91
C ALA A 67 16.17 -3.75 -19.41
N LEU A 68 14.91 -3.59 -19.82
CA LEU A 68 14.49 -3.53 -21.23
C LEU A 68 14.70 -2.14 -21.88
N GLY A 69 15.23 -1.16 -21.13
CA GLY A 69 15.48 0.20 -21.60
C GLY A 69 14.25 1.12 -21.57
N VAL A 70 13.19 0.75 -20.84
CA VAL A 70 11.98 1.56 -20.70
C VAL A 70 12.23 2.71 -19.72
N THR A 71 12.75 3.84 -20.22
CA THR A 71 13.08 5.02 -19.39
C THR A 71 11.88 5.64 -18.67
N GLY A 72 10.66 5.41 -19.16
CA GLY A 72 9.42 5.83 -18.50
C GLY A 72 9.10 5.07 -17.21
N ALA A 73 9.79 3.95 -16.95
CA ALA A 73 9.62 3.13 -15.74
C ALA A 73 10.48 3.60 -14.56
N GLU A 74 11.30 4.65 -14.76
CA GLU A 74 12.04 5.32 -13.69
C GLU A 74 11.12 5.72 -12.53
N TYR A 75 11.56 5.46 -11.29
CA TYR A 75 10.68 5.57 -10.13
C TYR A 75 11.39 6.09 -8.87
N ASP A 76 10.63 6.78 -8.02
CA ASP A 76 11.01 7.08 -6.64
C ASP A 76 10.28 6.09 -5.71
N ALA A 77 11.01 5.20 -5.02
CA ALA A 77 10.45 4.28 -4.03
C ALA A 77 10.58 4.81 -2.60
N TRP A 78 9.48 5.33 -2.08
CA TRP A 78 9.35 5.85 -0.72
C TRP A 78 8.96 4.74 0.26
N LEU A 79 9.70 4.68 1.37
CA LEU A 79 9.46 3.72 2.44
C LEU A 79 8.20 4.08 3.25
N ILE A 80 7.31 3.11 3.41
CA ILE A 80 6.12 3.16 4.28
C ILE A 80 6.26 2.10 5.36
N ARG A 81 6.53 2.52 6.61
CA ARG A 81 6.76 1.61 7.74
C ARG A 81 5.42 1.14 8.30
N ILE A 82 4.92 0.01 7.79
CA ILE A 82 3.57 -0.48 8.15
C ILE A 82 3.39 -0.75 9.65
N GLY A 83 4.46 -1.11 10.36
CA GLY A 83 4.45 -1.33 11.81
C GLY A 83 4.31 -0.06 12.64
N GLU A 84 4.60 1.10 12.03
CA GLU A 84 4.54 2.43 12.65
C GLU A 84 3.29 3.23 12.22
N GLY A 85 2.49 2.69 11.31
CA GLY A 85 1.22 3.28 10.91
C GLY A 85 1.29 4.33 9.79
N ASP A 86 2.42 4.43 9.06
CA ASP A 86 2.58 5.37 7.93
C ASP A 86 1.46 5.24 6.87
N GLN A 87 0.92 4.04 6.69
CA GLN A 87 -0.18 3.72 5.77
C GLN A 87 -1.51 4.38 6.15
N PHE A 88 -1.61 4.98 7.34
CA PHE A 88 -2.78 5.72 7.81
C PHE A 88 -2.58 7.24 7.79
N SER A 89 -1.51 7.74 7.14
CA SER A 89 -1.41 9.17 6.84
C SER A 89 -2.50 9.60 5.86
N SER A 90 -2.96 10.86 5.95
CA SER A 90 -3.90 11.43 4.97
C SER A 90 -3.39 11.28 3.53
N GLY A 91 -2.12 11.60 3.28
CA GLY A 91 -1.52 11.45 1.96
C GLY A 91 -1.48 10.01 1.44
N PHE A 92 -1.25 9.00 2.29
CA PHE A 92 -1.29 7.60 1.86
C PHE A 92 -2.72 7.12 1.59
N VAL A 93 -3.68 7.49 2.45
CA VAL A 93 -5.09 7.14 2.27
C VAL A 93 -5.67 7.75 0.99
N ASP A 94 -5.22 8.94 0.59
CA ASP A 94 -5.61 9.56 -0.68
C ASP A 94 -5.19 8.73 -1.91
N ILE A 95 -4.06 8.01 -1.82
CA ILE A 95 -3.62 7.09 -2.88
C ILE A 95 -4.29 5.73 -2.74
N ASN A 96 -4.34 5.17 -1.54
CA ASN A 96 -4.98 3.89 -1.26
C ASN A 96 -5.90 3.95 -0.02
N PRO A 97 -7.23 3.98 -0.20
CA PRO A 97 -8.17 4.01 0.91
C PRO A 97 -8.18 2.72 1.76
N ASN A 98 -7.58 1.64 1.27
CA ASN A 98 -7.40 0.38 1.99
C ASN A 98 -6.19 0.42 2.96
N SER A 99 -5.37 1.46 2.94
CA SER A 99 -4.17 1.59 3.78
C SER A 99 -3.25 0.37 3.70
N LYS A 100 -2.98 -0.13 2.48
CA LYS A 100 -2.02 -1.22 2.21
C LYS A 100 -0.98 -0.79 1.19
N ILE A 101 0.25 -1.26 1.38
CA ILE A 101 1.31 -1.21 0.37
C ILE A 101 1.20 -2.42 -0.58
N PRO A 102 1.77 -2.35 -1.78
CA PRO A 102 2.25 -1.15 -2.46
C PRO A 102 1.10 -0.25 -2.96
N ALA A 103 1.39 1.05 -3.06
CA ALA A 103 0.54 2.02 -3.74
C ALA A 103 1.43 2.89 -4.65
N LEU A 104 0.99 3.13 -5.88
CA LEU A 104 1.72 3.86 -6.90
C LEU A 104 0.91 5.08 -7.35
N ARG A 105 1.62 6.20 -7.57
CA ARG A 105 1.07 7.38 -8.24
C ARG A 105 1.88 7.62 -9.51
N ASP A 106 1.20 7.64 -10.64
CA ASP A 106 1.79 7.97 -11.93
C ASP A 106 1.60 9.47 -12.21
N ASN A 107 2.71 10.21 -12.13
CA ASN A 107 2.79 11.64 -12.36
C ASN A 107 3.03 12.01 -13.83
N SER A 108 3.09 11.05 -14.75
CA SER A 108 3.12 11.34 -16.19
C SER A 108 1.76 11.81 -16.74
N HIS A 109 0.70 11.74 -15.92
CA HIS A 109 -0.64 12.22 -16.24
C HIS A 109 -1.01 13.49 -15.44
N ASN A 110 -1.95 14.28 -15.97
CA ASN A 110 -2.54 15.42 -15.26
C ASN A 110 -4.09 15.36 -15.28
N PRO A 111 -4.76 15.10 -14.15
CA PRO A 111 -4.18 14.85 -12.82
C PRO A 111 -3.43 13.50 -12.75
N PRO A 112 -2.51 13.31 -11.79
CA PRO A 112 -1.83 12.04 -11.58
C PRO A 112 -2.80 10.88 -11.35
N ILE A 113 -2.47 9.70 -11.87
CA ILE A 113 -3.27 8.48 -11.70
C ILE A 113 -2.78 7.73 -10.46
N ARG A 114 -3.70 7.32 -9.58
CA ARG A 114 -3.41 6.44 -8.44
C ARG A 114 -3.70 4.98 -8.81
N VAL A 115 -2.79 4.08 -8.48
CA VAL A 115 -2.94 2.63 -8.68
C VAL A 115 -2.52 1.93 -7.39
N PHE A 116 -3.39 1.12 -6.82
CA PHE A 116 -3.13 0.35 -5.61
C PHE A 116 -3.59 -1.10 -5.83
N GLU A 117 -3.20 -2.00 -4.92
CA GLU A 117 -3.17 -3.46 -5.13
C GLU A 117 -2.03 -3.89 -6.04
N SER A 118 -1.15 -4.75 -5.51
CA SER A 118 0.06 -5.18 -6.23
C SER A 118 -0.23 -5.77 -7.61
N GLY A 119 -1.31 -6.57 -7.76
CA GLY A 119 -1.71 -7.13 -9.04
C GLY A 119 -2.20 -6.08 -10.04
N ALA A 120 -2.95 -5.07 -9.59
CA ALA A 120 -3.40 -3.99 -10.44
C ALA A 120 -2.23 -3.11 -10.91
N ILE A 121 -1.23 -2.88 -10.04
CA ILE A 121 -0.02 -2.17 -10.42
C ILE A 121 0.77 -2.95 -11.49
N LEU A 122 0.89 -4.27 -11.36
CA LEU A 122 1.54 -5.11 -12.38
C LEU A 122 0.85 -4.98 -13.75
N VAL A 123 -0.48 -5.16 -13.78
CA VAL A 123 -1.27 -5.03 -15.02
C VAL A 123 -1.18 -3.62 -15.59
N TYR A 124 -1.27 -2.59 -14.75
CA TYR A 124 -1.13 -1.20 -15.18
C TYR A 124 0.22 -0.93 -15.86
N LEU A 125 1.33 -1.40 -15.28
CA LEU A 125 2.66 -1.22 -15.84
C LEU A 125 2.84 -2.03 -17.13
N ALA A 126 2.31 -3.25 -17.17
CA ALA A 126 2.34 -4.10 -18.36
C ALA A 126 1.61 -3.44 -19.54
N ASP A 127 0.37 -2.98 -19.32
CA ASP A 127 -0.44 -2.29 -20.33
C ASP A 127 0.18 -0.94 -20.75
N LYS A 128 0.71 -0.16 -19.79
CA LYS A 128 1.30 1.16 -20.06
C LYS A 128 2.52 1.06 -20.99
N PHE A 129 3.35 0.04 -20.81
CA PHE A 129 4.63 -0.08 -21.51
C PHE A 129 4.64 -1.18 -22.58
N GLY A 130 3.61 -2.01 -22.68
CA GLY A 130 3.51 -3.07 -23.70
C GLY A 130 4.45 -4.26 -23.44
N HIS A 131 4.68 -4.60 -22.17
CA HIS A 131 5.56 -5.70 -21.76
C HIS A 131 4.89 -6.65 -20.77
N PHE A 132 5.09 -7.96 -20.99
CA PHE A 132 4.57 -9.14 -20.24
C PHE A 132 3.07 -9.42 -20.38
#